data_AF-A0A2A9FJM7-F1
#
_entry.id   AF-A0A2A9FJM7-F1
#
_cell.length_a   1.000
_cell.length_b   1.000
_cell.length_c   1.000
_cell.angle_alpha   90.00
_cell.angle_beta   90.00
_cell.angle_gamma   90.00
#
_symmetry.space_group_name_H-M   'P 1'
#
loop_
_entity.id
_entity.type
_entity.pdbx_description
1 polymer ?
#
loop_
_entity_poly.entity_id
_entity_poly.type
_entity_poly.pdbx_seq_one_letter_code
_entity_poly.pdbx_strand_id
1 'polypeptide(L)'
;MYVIPVTATMQRWSVSIEAGKAVFACAPAVEDHTAARVLPRMWPGHGLGVLGADVPGLLASVGEVMKAPLYWISRYDGARAWDTQPWTVVREDPDDGFVYVGGPCGPADSSVGYRPVYHLPVALTDVRGLRIRLGAYLRAASRV
;
A
#
# COMPACT_ATOMS: atom_id res chain seq x y z
N MET A 1 3.20 -4.74 18.53
CA MET A 1 3.21 -5.10 17.11
C MET A 1 2.38 -6.35 16.92
N TYR A 2 1.43 -6.36 15.99
CA TYR A 2 0.61 -7.53 15.63
C TYR A 2 0.97 -7.96 14.21
N VAL A 3 1.49 -9.17 14.02
CA VAL A 3 1.88 -9.68 12.70
C VAL A 3 0.68 -10.40 12.08
N ILE A 4 0.33 -10.06 10.85
CA ILE A 4 -0.69 -10.78 10.10
C ILE A 4 -0.05 -12.01 9.46
N PRO A 5 -0.61 -13.22 9.65
CA PRO A 5 -0.11 -14.42 8.99
C PRO A 5 -0.07 -14.26 7.47
N VAL A 6 1.08 -14.57 6.86
CA VAL A 6 1.25 -14.50 5.40
C VAL A 6 0.39 -15.57 4.74
N THR A 7 -0.32 -15.19 3.68
CA THR A 7 -1.08 -16.12 2.83
C THR A 7 -0.46 -16.17 1.44
N ALA A 8 -0.73 -17.24 0.69
CA ALA A 8 -0.19 -17.39 -0.67
C ALA A 8 -0.58 -16.24 -1.61
N THR A 9 -1.75 -15.63 -1.42
CA THR A 9 -2.24 -14.53 -2.25
C THR A 9 -1.53 -13.21 -1.97
N MET A 10 -0.86 -13.07 -0.82
CA MET A 10 -0.04 -11.90 -0.49
C MET A 10 1.30 -11.90 -1.26
N GLN A 11 1.66 -13.01 -1.91
CA GLN A 11 2.88 -13.14 -2.71
C GLN A 11 4.12 -12.76 -1.86
N ARG A 12 4.90 -11.77 -2.32
CA ARG A 12 6.10 -11.28 -1.60
C ARG A 12 5.82 -10.23 -0.53
N TRP A 13 4.55 -9.92 -0.28
CA TRP A 13 4.15 -8.98 0.76
C TRP A 13 3.93 -9.69 2.08
N SER A 14 4.31 -9.00 3.15
CA SER A 14 3.89 -9.29 4.51
C SER A 14 3.36 -8.01 5.14
N VAL A 15 2.61 -8.12 6.23
CA VAL A 15 2.08 -6.94 6.91
C VAL A 15 2.02 -7.13 8.41
N SER A 16 2.40 -6.07 9.12
CA SER A 16 2.23 -5.95 10.56
C SER A 16 1.44 -4.71 10.91
N ILE A 17 0.74 -4.74 12.03
CA ILE A 17 0.03 -3.60 12.60
C ILE A 17 0.80 -3.09 13.82
N GLU A 18 1.16 -1.81 13.80
CA GLU A 18 1.81 -1.13 14.92
C GLU A 18 1.39 0.34 14.98
N ALA A 19 1.21 0.87 16.19
CA ALA A 19 0.89 2.28 16.43
C ALA A 19 -0.22 2.87 15.52
N GLY A 20 -1.31 2.11 15.31
CA GLY A 20 -2.44 2.54 14.46
C GLY A 20 -2.17 2.52 12.96
N LYS A 21 -1.08 1.89 12.51
CA LYS A 21 -0.66 1.78 11.11
C LYS A 21 -0.52 0.33 10.69
N ALA A 22 -0.87 0.04 9.45
CA ALA A 22 -0.43 -1.16 8.76
C ALA A 22 0.90 -0.86 8.07
N VAL A 23 1.91 -1.68 8.32
CA VAL A 23 3.23 -1.60 7.72
C VAL A 23 3.35 -2.76 6.74
N PHE A 24 3.20 -2.46 5.45
CA PHE A 24 3.35 -3.44 4.39
C PHE A 24 4.82 -3.56 4.04
N ALA A 25 5.42 -4.72 4.29
CA ALA A 25 6.80 -5.01 3.92
C ALA A 25 6.83 -5.78 2.61
N CYS A 26 7.65 -5.31 1.67
CA CYS A 26 7.89 -5.97 0.40
C CYS A 26 9.24 -6.68 0.47
N ALA A 27 9.23 -8.02 0.45
CA ALA A 27 10.46 -8.79 0.43
C ALA A 27 11.17 -8.60 -0.93
N PRO A 28 12.47 -8.25 -0.96
CA PRO A 28 13.23 -8.35 -2.20
C PRO A 28 13.29 -9.83 -2.61
N ALA A 29 13.26 -10.09 -3.92
CA ALA A 29 13.80 -11.36 -4.40
C ALA A 29 15.30 -11.35 -4.04
N VAL A 30 15.73 -12.30 -3.20
CA VAL A 30 17.10 -12.59 -2.70
C VAL A 30 18.22 -11.65 -3.18
N GLU A 31 18.94 -11.01 -2.23
CA GLU A 31 20.21 -10.25 -2.41
C GLU A 31 20.47 -9.71 -3.83
N ASP A 32 19.51 -8.98 -4.36
CA ASP A 32 19.59 -8.44 -5.71
C ASP A 32 20.08 -6.99 -5.64
N HIS A 33 21.25 -6.72 -6.23
CA HIS A 33 21.76 -5.35 -6.39
C HIS A 33 20.85 -4.47 -7.25
N THR A 34 19.88 -5.06 -7.95
CA THR A 34 18.82 -4.37 -8.68
C THR A 34 17.51 -4.23 -7.91
N ALA A 35 17.48 -4.61 -6.62
CA ALA A 35 16.28 -4.52 -5.77
C ALA A 35 15.62 -3.14 -5.82
N ALA A 36 16.41 -2.06 -5.89
CA ALA A 36 15.89 -0.69 -6.02
C ALA A 36 14.95 -0.48 -7.23
N ARG A 37 15.10 -1.26 -8.30
CA ARG A 37 14.24 -1.22 -9.50
C ARG A 37 12.87 -1.84 -9.26
N VAL A 38 12.79 -2.79 -8.33
CA VAL A 38 11.57 -3.57 -8.07
C VAL A 38 10.94 -3.26 -6.71
N LEU A 39 11.64 -2.57 -5.81
CA LEU A 39 11.08 -2.16 -4.53
C LEU A 39 9.94 -1.15 -4.75
N PRO A 40 8.91 -1.17 -3.88
CA PRO A 40 7.90 -0.12 -3.89
C PRO A 40 8.57 1.23 -3.64
N ARG A 41 7.93 2.27 -4.14
CA ARG A 41 8.36 3.65 -3.98
C ARG A 41 7.44 4.38 -3.03
N MET A 42 7.99 5.28 -2.23
CA MET A 42 7.21 6.13 -1.34
C MET A 42 7.64 7.57 -1.49
N TRP A 43 6.67 8.48 -1.49
CA TRP A 43 6.87 9.90 -1.24
C TRP A 43 6.12 10.24 0.06
N PRO A 44 6.79 10.59 1.18
CA PRO A 44 6.17 10.57 2.51
C PRO A 44 5.06 11.59 2.61
N GLY A 45 3.87 11.15 3.05
CA GLY A 45 2.67 11.97 3.10
C GLY A 45 2.02 12.26 1.75
N HIS A 46 2.65 11.88 0.63
CA HIS A 46 2.18 12.22 -0.72
C HIS A 46 1.74 11.01 -1.55
N GLY A 47 2.28 9.82 -1.30
CA GLY A 47 1.76 8.60 -1.90
C GLY A 47 2.75 7.44 -1.98
N LEU A 48 2.36 6.43 -2.74
CA LEU A 48 3.15 5.23 -2.98
C LEU A 48 3.12 4.83 -4.46
N GLY A 49 4.16 4.13 -4.89
CA GLY A 49 4.29 3.50 -6.20
C GLY A 49 4.62 2.02 -6.02
N VAL A 50 4.00 1.14 -6.80
CA VAL A 50 4.22 -0.31 -6.74
C VAL A 50 4.27 -0.84 -8.15
N LEU A 51 5.17 -1.77 -8.46
CA LEU A 51 5.16 -2.44 -9.77
C LEU A 51 3.79 -3.06 -10.04
N GLY A 52 3.27 -2.92 -11.27
CA GLY A 52 1.95 -3.45 -11.63
C GLY A 52 1.76 -4.92 -11.26
N ALA A 53 2.80 -5.74 -11.43
CA ALA A 53 2.83 -7.16 -11.07
C ALA A 53 2.61 -7.45 -9.57
N ASP A 54 2.94 -6.49 -8.68
CA ASP A 54 2.84 -6.65 -7.22
C ASP A 54 1.55 -6.08 -6.63
N VAL A 55 0.75 -5.37 -7.44
CA VAL A 55 -0.53 -4.79 -7.00
C VAL A 55 -1.51 -5.86 -6.48
N PRO A 56 -1.66 -7.04 -7.11
CA PRO A 56 -2.52 -8.10 -6.57
C PRO A 56 -2.11 -8.54 -5.15
N GLY A 57 -0.81 -8.77 -4.91
CA GLY A 57 -0.29 -9.15 -3.59
C GLY A 57 -0.48 -8.07 -2.53
N LEU A 58 -0.29 -6.80 -2.90
CA LEU A 58 -0.57 -5.69 -2.00
C LEU A 58 -2.07 -5.58 -1.68
N LEU A 59 -2.94 -5.73 -2.67
CA LEU A 59 -4.39 -5.72 -2.46
C LEU A 59 -4.85 -6.86 -1.55
N ALA A 60 -4.27 -8.06 -1.69
CA ALA A 60 -4.53 -9.18 -0.81
C ALA A 60 -4.10 -8.86 0.64
N SER A 61 -2.91 -8.30 0.81
CA SER A 61 -2.38 -7.88 2.13
C SER A 61 -3.28 -6.84 2.80
N VAL A 62 -3.75 -5.84 2.03
CA VAL A 62 -4.75 -4.86 2.49
C VAL A 62 -6.05 -5.56 2.91
N GLY A 63 -6.44 -6.61 2.18
CA GLY A 63 -7.58 -7.45 2.52
C GLY A 63 -7.44 -8.15 3.87
N GLU A 64 -6.25 -8.69 4.18
CA GLU A 64 -5.98 -9.32 5.48
C GLU A 64 -5.98 -8.31 6.63
N VAL A 65 -5.42 -7.11 6.44
CA VAL A 65 -5.50 -6.01 7.44
C VAL A 65 -6.94 -5.72 7.83
N MET A 66 -7.85 -5.68 6.86
CA MET A 66 -9.25 -5.37 7.12
C MET A 66 -10.02 -6.47 7.87
N LYS A 67 -9.44 -7.67 8.03
CA LYS A 67 -9.98 -8.74 8.88
C LYS A 67 -9.57 -8.59 10.35
N ALA A 68 -8.49 -7.85 10.62
CA ALA A 68 -7.97 -7.70 11.98
C ALA A 68 -8.88 -6.80 12.83
N PRO A 69 -9.15 -7.13 14.11
CA PRO A 69 -9.95 -6.28 15.00
C PRO A 69 -9.40 -4.86 15.15
N LEU A 70 -8.08 -4.69 15.15
CA LEU A 70 -7.40 -3.39 15.29
C LEU A 70 -7.77 -2.41 14.17
N TYR A 71 -8.02 -2.90 12.95
CA TYR A 71 -8.51 -2.07 11.85
C TYR A 71 -9.90 -1.49 12.16
N TRP A 72 -10.81 -2.32 12.67
CA TRP A 72 -12.18 -1.90 12.98
C TRP A 72 -12.25 -0.92 14.15
N ILE A 73 -11.44 -1.13 15.19
CA ILE A 73 -11.31 -0.18 16.31
C ILE A 73 -10.84 1.18 15.78
N SER A 74 -9.72 1.20 15.03
CA SER A 74 -9.16 2.45 14.49
C SER A 74 -10.12 3.17 13.53
N ARG A 75 -10.90 2.40 12.76
CA ARG A 75 -11.92 2.95 11.86
C ARG A 75 -13.07 3.62 12.62
N TYR A 76 -13.48 3.05 13.74
CA TYR A 76 -14.54 3.61 14.58
C TYR A 76 -14.07 4.92 15.23
N ASP A 77 -12.86 4.92 15.79
CA ASP A 77 -12.29 6.09 16.47
C ASP A 77 -11.96 7.24 15.51
N GLY A 78 -11.49 6.91 14.30
CA GLY A 78 -11.07 7.87 13.28
C GLY A 78 -12.11 8.11 12.19
N ALA A 79 -13.41 7.95 12.49
CA ALA A 79 -14.49 8.05 11.50
C ALA A 79 -14.44 9.39 10.73
N ARG A 80 -13.88 9.33 9.53
CA ARG A 80 -13.87 10.42 8.55
C ARG A 80 -15.16 10.42 7.74
N ALA A 81 -15.66 11.60 7.40
CA ALA A 81 -16.77 11.73 6.46
C ALA A 81 -16.37 11.12 5.10
N TRP A 82 -17.32 10.46 4.43
CA TRP A 82 -17.04 9.62 3.25
C TRP A 82 -16.38 10.39 2.09
N ASP A 83 -16.64 11.69 2.01
CA ASP A 83 -16.13 12.65 1.03
C ASP A 83 -14.62 12.95 1.19
N THR A 84 -14.04 12.69 2.35
CA THR A 84 -12.61 12.90 2.63
C THR A 84 -11.73 11.70 2.22
N GLN A 85 -12.02 11.05 1.08
CA GLN A 85 -11.18 9.98 0.53
C GLN A 85 -9.82 10.55 0.09
N PRO A 86 -8.72 10.32 0.82
CA PRO A 86 -7.48 11.05 0.56
C PRO A 86 -6.64 10.41 -0.55
N TRP A 87 -7.04 9.22 -1.04
CA TRP A 87 -6.33 8.53 -2.11
C TRP A 87 -6.81 8.97 -3.49
N THR A 88 -5.87 9.37 -4.35
CA THR A 88 -6.15 9.75 -5.74
C THR A 88 -6.51 8.53 -6.60
N VAL A 89 -6.98 8.79 -7.82
CA VAL A 89 -7.04 7.74 -8.84
C VAL A 89 -5.63 7.21 -9.12
N VAL A 90 -5.56 5.92 -9.44
CA VAL A 90 -4.32 5.23 -9.79
C VAL A 90 -3.81 5.72 -11.15
N ARG A 91 -2.51 5.99 -11.25
CA ARG A 91 -1.81 6.29 -12.51
C ARG A 91 -0.76 5.22 -12.76
N GLU A 92 -0.84 4.55 -13.89
CA GLU A 92 0.23 3.68 -14.36
C GLU A 92 1.22 4.49 -15.18
N ASP A 93 2.50 4.24 -14.97
CA ASP A 93 3.58 4.84 -15.73
C ASP A 93 4.14 3.79 -16.72
N PRO A 94 3.96 4.00 -18.03
CA PRO A 94 4.29 2.99 -19.03
C PRO A 94 5.80 2.77 -19.17
N ASP A 95 6.62 3.72 -18.73
CA ASP A 95 8.07 3.68 -18.92
C ASP A 95 8.76 2.82 -17.85
N ASP A 96 8.22 2.80 -16.62
CA ASP A 96 8.80 2.04 -15.51
C ASP A 96 7.92 0.88 -15.00
N GLY A 97 6.68 0.77 -15.49
CA GLY A 97 5.72 -0.26 -15.09
C GLY A 97 5.19 -0.12 -13.66
N PHE A 98 5.41 1.03 -13.03
CA PHE A 98 4.88 1.33 -11.70
C PHE A 98 3.47 1.92 -11.77
N VAL A 99 2.72 1.57 -10.74
CA VAL A 99 1.37 2.01 -10.46
C VAL A 99 1.44 2.94 -9.26
N TYR A 100 1.12 4.21 -9.47
CA TYR A 100 1.19 5.27 -8.47
C TYR A 100 -0.20 5.63 -7.93
N VAL A 101 -0.27 5.80 -6.61
CA VAL A 101 -1.46 6.31 -5.92
C VAL A 101 -1.01 7.42 -4.98
N GLY A 102 -1.53 8.63 -5.19
CA GLY A 102 -1.35 9.75 -4.28
C GLY A 102 -2.22 9.55 -3.03
N GLY A 103 -1.70 9.95 -1.86
CA GLY A 103 -2.41 9.83 -0.59
C GLY A 103 -1.48 9.68 0.62
N PRO A 104 -2.04 9.50 1.82
CA PRO A 104 -1.29 9.52 3.07
C PRO A 104 -0.53 8.20 3.27
N CYS A 105 0.69 8.13 2.75
CA CYS A 105 1.63 7.03 2.99
C CYS A 105 2.83 7.54 3.80
N GLY A 106 3.00 7.03 5.01
CA GLY A 106 4.03 7.51 5.94
C GLY A 106 3.79 8.91 6.49
N PRO A 107 4.62 9.34 7.48
CA PRO A 107 4.60 10.71 7.97
C PRO A 107 5.09 11.67 6.88
N ALA A 108 4.47 12.83 6.75
CA ALA A 108 5.01 13.88 5.88
C ALA A 108 6.38 14.33 6.39
N ASP A 109 7.33 14.52 5.47
CA ASP A 109 8.64 15.10 5.74
C ASP A 109 9.03 16.07 4.61
N SER A 110 10.23 16.64 4.67
CA SER A 110 10.72 17.60 3.66
C SER A 110 11.31 16.93 2.41
N SER A 111 11.29 15.60 2.31
CA SER A 111 11.86 14.90 1.16
C SER A 111 10.94 15.00 -0.06
N VAL A 112 11.56 15.27 -1.22
CA VAL A 112 10.84 15.40 -2.48
C VAL A 112 10.98 14.13 -3.30
N GLY A 113 9.85 13.62 -3.77
CA GLY A 113 9.80 12.56 -4.77
C GLY A 113 9.72 11.15 -4.21
N TYR A 114 9.46 10.24 -5.14
CA TYR A 114 9.32 8.81 -4.89
C TYR A 114 10.70 8.16 -4.79
N ARG A 115 10.98 7.50 -3.67
CA ARG A 115 12.22 6.69 -3.49
C ARG A 115 11.91 5.23 -3.15
N PRO A 116 12.77 4.28 -3.56
CA PRO A 116 12.64 2.88 -3.18
C PRO A 116 12.62 2.70 -1.67
N VAL A 117 11.68 1.89 -1.17
CA VAL A 117 11.54 1.54 0.24
C VAL A 117 11.20 0.07 0.40
N TYR A 118 11.56 -0.52 1.54
CA TYR A 118 11.13 -1.88 1.89
C TYR A 118 9.75 -1.91 2.55
N HIS A 119 9.33 -0.77 3.10
CA HIS A 119 8.14 -0.67 3.95
C HIS A 119 7.25 0.48 3.51
N LEU A 120 5.95 0.20 3.41
CA LEU A 120 4.90 1.18 3.16
C LEU A 120 4.00 1.28 4.40
N PRO A 121 4.21 2.28 5.27
CA PRO A 121 3.30 2.55 6.38
C PRO A 121 2.03 3.27 5.90
N VAL A 122 0.86 2.75 6.28
CA VAL A 122 -0.45 3.34 6.00
C VAL A 122 -1.28 3.35 7.27
N ALA A 123 -1.87 4.50 7.63
CA ALA A 123 -2.76 4.57 8.79
C ALA A 123 -3.97 3.64 8.59
N LEU A 124 -4.38 2.92 9.65
CA LEU A 124 -5.49 1.96 9.56
C LEU A 124 -6.80 2.60 9.08
N THR A 125 -7.01 3.88 9.39
CA THR A 125 -8.13 4.70 8.92
C THR A 125 -8.16 4.86 7.39
N ASP A 126 -7.00 4.82 6.74
CA ASP A 126 -6.83 5.09 5.31
C ASP A 126 -6.75 3.80 4.45
N VAL A 127 -6.63 2.63 5.09
CA VAL A 127 -6.49 1.31 4.42
C VAL A 127 -7.66 1.01 3.47
N ARG A 128 -8.90 1.33 3.87
CA ARG A 128 -10.08 1.08 3.03
C ARG A 128 -10.00 1.86 1.72
N GLY A 129 -9.52 3.10 1.78
CA GLY A 129 -9.39 3.94 0.60
C GLY A 129 -8.39 3.38 -0.40
N LEU A 130 -7.23 2.95 0.10
CA LEU A 130 -6.23 2.27 -0.70
C LEU A 130 -6.80 1.00 -1.36
N ARG A 131 -7.55 0.18 -0.61
CA ARG A 131 -8.22 -1.02 -1.17
C ARG A 131 -9.09 -0.69 -2.38
N ILE A 132 -9.89 0.37 -2.28
CA ILE A 132 -10.82 0.77 -3.33
C ILE A 132 -10.04 1.15 -4.60
N ARG A 133 -8.95 1.92 -4.46
CA ARG A 133 -8.12 2.36 -5.59
C ARG A 133 -7.41 1.19 -6.27
N LEU A 134 -6.74 0.34 -5.51
CA LEU A 134 -6.06 -0.83 -6.06
C LEU A 134 -7.03 -1.82 -6.72
N GLY A 135 -8.18 -2.06 -6.08
CA GLY A 135 -9.21 -2.93 -6.66
C GLY A 135 -9.90 -2.33 -7.91
N ALA A 136 -9.99 -1.02 -8.02
CA ALA A 136 -10.46 -0.37 -9.25
C ALA A 136 -9.45 -0.53 -10.39
N TYR A 137 -8.16 -0.35 -10.11
CA TYR A 137 -7.09 -0.56 -11.08
C TYR A 137 -7.08 -1.98 -11.65
N LEU A 138 -7.07 -3.02 -10.79
CA LEU A 138 -7.05 -4.41 -11.26
C LEU A 138 -8.29 -4.79 -12.09
N ARG A 139 -9.45 -4.22 -11.76
CA ARG A 139 -10.67 -4.44 -12.55
C ARG A 139 -10.67 -3.72 -13.89
N ALA A 140 -9.97 -2.60 -14.00
CA ALA A 140 -9.79 -1.92 -15.28
C ALA A 140 -8.79 -2.69 -16.15
N ALA A 141 -7.69 -3.16 -15.56
CA ALA A 141 -6.67 -3.96 -16.24
C ALA A 141 -7.20 -5.31 -16.74
N SER A 142 -8.15 -5.95 -16.04
CA SER A 142 -8.74 -7.23 -16.46
C SER A 142 -9.79 -7.12 -17.58
N ARG A 143 -10.10 -5.90 -18.04
CA ARG A 143 -11.10 -5.64 -19.10
C ARG A 143 -10.47 -5.32 -20.45
N VAL A 144 -9.14 -5.28 -20.52
CA VAL A 144 -8.32 -5.11 -21.72
C VAL A 144 -7.87 -6.49 -22.18
#